data_AF-A0A960NPP7-F1
#
_entry.id   AF-A0A960NPP7-F1
#
_cell.length_a   1.000
_cell.length_b   1.000
_cell.length_c   1.000
_cell.angle_alpha   90.00
_cell.angle_beta   90.00
_cell.angle_gamma   90.00
#
_symmetry.space_group_name_H-M   'P 1'
#
loop_
_entity.id
_entity.type
_entity.pdbx_description
1 polymer ?
#
loop_
_entity_poly.entity_id
_entity_poly.type
_entity_poly.pdbx_seq_one_letter_code
_entity_poly.pdbx_strand_id
1 'polypeptide(L)'
;MGLAVLAWWGSPESYGLSLSQLEQIAGTGTNTAGIILCWDDGQSPSCLGWGMRWNGGSTIQDLWNTITNADFGLTGSVLESPAWAVYHRPARAGDLLPRLSGETSIRTAYATDHFTVTGGTWLAWITTGSDYRVGSAEPFDVLLPGDQLLPDSWILWVQSTGAIARTPGYPLPAVHYPFASSVVAYQVGDAIPPFDWMNGEDFTNRTTLLGRPTVDTTGDDDIPTNHPVPVTVCYPAFRAHEVATVTSNGVVILAFDHTVLDHPMNPYGIDLILFGNSLSSLAANQTWTNGPPQEAILAGSSTGESALLDVSVDGTNWVA
;
A
#
# COMPACT_ATOMS: atom_id res chain seq x y z
N MET A 1 -25.64 30.20 36.05
CA MET A 1 -25.37 30.46 34.62
C MET A 1 -25.14 29.12 33.96
N GLY A 2 -26.16 28.57 33.30
CA GLY A 2 -26.05 27.31 32.57
C GLY A 2 -25.78 27.59 31.10
N LEU A 3 -24.64 27.15 30.59
CA LEU A 3 -24.34 27.16 29.17
C LEU A 3 -25.26 26.12 28.49
N ALA A 4 -26.12 26.56 27.58
CA ALA A 4 -26.82 25.68 26.66
C ALA A 4 -26.00 25.61 25.36
N VAL A 5 -25.43 24.45 25.06
CA VAL A 5 -24.84 24.16 23.75
C VAL A 5 -25.98 23.71 22.85
N LEU A 6 -26.36 24.54 21.88
CA LEU A 6 -27.22 24.14 20.77
C LEU A 6 -26.37 23.28 19.82
N ALA A 7 -26.53 21.96 19.88
CA ALA A 7 -26.07 21.09 18.80
C ALA A 7 -27.12 21.14 17.69
N TRP A 8 -26.76 21.80 16.58
CA TRP A 8 -27.53 21.73 15.34
C TRP A 8 -27.30 20.36 14.72
N TRP A 9 -28.31 19.50 14.76
CA TRP A 9 -28.33 18.27 13.97
C TRP A 9 -28.70 18.66 12.54
N GLY A 10 -27.72 19.08 11.75
CA GLY A 10 -27.86 18.97 10.30
C GLY A 10 -28.25 17.53 9.97
N SER A 11 -29.14 17.32 9.01
CA SER A 11 -29.34 16.00 8.42
C SER A 11 -27.96 15.40 8.11
N PRO A 12 -27.68 14.12 8.41
CA PRO A 12 -26.39 13.54 8.11
C PRO A 12 -26.15 13.73 6.61
N GLU A 13 -25.25 14.63 6.24
CA GLU A 13 -24.74 14.62 4.88
C GLU A 13 -24.19 13.21 4.67
N SER A 14 -24.71 12.53 3.67
CA SER A 14 -24.26 11.21 3.27
C SER A 14 -22.76 11.32 3.00
N TYR A 15 -21.91 10.91 3.95
CA TYR A 15 -20.46 10.89 3.81
C TYR A 15 -20.11 10.06 2.58
N GLY A 16 -19.63 10.74 1.55
CA GLY A 16 -19.37 10.19 0.22
C GLY A 16 -17.99 10.62 -0.29
N LEU A 17 -17.70 10.34 -1.56
CA LEU A 17 -16.44 10.75 -2.21
C LEU A 17 -16.78 11.54 -3.48
N SER A 18 -16.18 12.72 -3.62
CA SER A 18 -16.33 13.58 -4.80
C SER A 18 -15.18 13.35 -5.78
N LEU A 19 -15.45 13.52 -7.08
CA LEU A 19 -14.39 13.45 -8.11
C LEU A 19 -13.31 14.51 -7.88
N SER A 20 -13.69 15.63 -7.25
CA SER A 20 -12.77 16.70 -6.87
C SER A 20 -11.83 16.34 -5.72
N GLN A 21 -12.16 15.31 -4.95
CA GLN A 21 -11.36 14.81 -3.82
C GLN A 21 -10.39 13.71 -4.26
N LEU A 22 -10.50 13.22 -5.49
CA LEU A 22 -9.59 12.19 -6.00
C LEU A 22 -8.21 12.80 -6.25
N GLU A 23 -7.20 12.22 -5.61
CA GLU A 23 -5.80 12.58 -5.83
C GLU A 23 -5.25 11.89 -7.09
N GLN A 24 -5.60 10.62 -7.27
CA GLN A 24 -5.19 9.81 -8.41
C GLN A 24 -6.21 9.90 -9.55
N ILE A 25 -6.06 10.91 -10.41
CA ILE A 25 -6.83 11.05 -11.65
C ILE A 25 -5.89 10.88 -12.85
N ALA A 26 -6.05 9.78 -13.58
CA ALA A 26 -5.26 9.45 -14.75
C ALA A 26 -5.90 9.98 -16.06
N GLY A 27 -5.09 10.11 -17.12
CA GLY A 27 -5.57 10.56 -18.43
C GLY A 27 -5.73 12.09 -18.55
N THR A 28 -6.30 12.53 -19.67
CA THR A 28 -6.51 13.96 -19.99
C THR A 28 -7.83 14.16 -20.72
N GLY A 29 -8.46 15.32 -20.52
CA GLY A 29 -9.71 15.66 -21.18
C GLY A 29 -10.70 16.37 -20.26
N THR A 30 -11.91 16.60 -20.78
CA THR A 30 -12.97 17.32 -20.06
C THR A 30 -13.94 16.40 -19.34
N ASN A 31 -14.13 15.17 -19.84
CA ASN A 31 -14.97 14.19 -19.16
C ASN A 31 -14.18 13.59 -18.00
N THR A 32 -14.84 13.34 -16.88
CA THR A 32 -14.24 12.69 -15.71
C THR A 32 -15.17 11.58 -15.21
N ALA A 33 -14.61 10.50 -14.68
CA ALA A 33 -15.33 9.44 -14.01
C ALA A 33 -14.45 8.84 -12.92
N GLY A 34 -15.08 8.24 -11.92
CA GLY A 34 -14.42 7.60 -10.80
C GLY A 34 -14.65 6.10 -10.80
N ILE A 35 -13.72 5.38 -10.18
CA ILE A 35 -13.88 3.98 -9.85
C ILE A 35 -13.54 3.75 -8.39
N ILE A 36 -14.40 3.01 -7.68
CA ILE A 36 -14.19 2.60 -6.30
C ILE A 36 -13.98 1.08 -6.28
N LEU A 37 -12.87 0.65 -5.72
CA LEU A 37 -12.60 -0.77 -5.47
C LEU A 37 -12.71 -1.04 -3.98
N CYS A 38 -13.55 -1.99 -3.61
CA CYS A 38 -13.75 -2.42 -2.24
C CYS A 38 -13.33 -3.87 -2.09
N TRP A 39 -12.28 -4.09 -1.30
CA TRP A 39 -11.79 -5.43 -0.94
C TRP A 39 -12.50 -5.95 0.30
N ASP A 40 -12.82 -7.24 0.33
CA ASP A 40 -13.49 -7.91 1.47
C ASP A 40 -12.54 -8.95 2.07
N ASP A 41 -11.70 -8.49 3.00
CA ASP A 41 -10.75 -9.31 3.75
C ASP A 41 -11.35 -9.93 5.02
N GLY A 42 -12.68 -9.80 5.21
CA GLY A 42 -13.39 -10.27 6.39
C GLY A 42 -13.18 -9.42 7.65
N GLN A 43 -12.48 -8.28 7.58
CA GLN A 43 -12.22 -7.41 8.74
C GLN A 43 -12.88 -6.02 8.59
N SER A 44 -12.90 -5.42 7.39
CA SER A 44 -13.76 -4.29 6.97
C SER A 44 -13.52 -3.98 5.49
N PRO A 45 -14.53 -3.55 4.70
CA PRO A 45 -14.27 -3.18 3.32
C PRO A 45 -13.32 -1.97 3.26
N SER A 46 -12.08 -2.19 2.83
CA SER A 46 -11.20 -1.10 2.43
C SER A 46 -11.61 -0.69 1.02
N CYS A 47 -12.17 0.52 0.91
CA CYS A 47 -12.63 1.06 -0.35
C CYS A 47 -11.73 2.23 -0.75
N LEU A 48 -11.13 2.16 -1.94
CA LEU A 48 -10.30 3.22 -2.49
C LEU A 48 -10.85 3.71 -3.83
N GLY A 49 -10.72 5.01 -4.10
CA GLY A 49 -11.23 5.66 -5.30
C GLY A 49 -10.12 6.17 -6.23
N TRP A 50 -10.21 5.87 -7.52
CA TRP A 50 -9.39 6.45 -8.60
C TRP A 50 -10.26 7.21 -9.58
N GLY A 51 -9.65 8.05 -10.42
CA GLY A 51 -10.35 8.78 -11.49
C GLY A 51 -9.68 8.63 -12.85
N MET A 52 -10.47 8.86 -13.90
CA MET A 52 -10.01 8.98 -15.28
C MET A 52 -10.55 10.26 -15.90
N ARG A 53 -9.71 10.95 -16.68
CA ARG A 53 -10.11 11.99 -17.63
C ARG A 53 -9.95 11.52 -19.07
N TRP A 54 -10.93 11.87 -19.91
CA TRP A 54 -10.91 11.57 -21.35
C TRP A 54 -11.67 12.60 -22.19
N ASN A 55 -11.54 12.49 -23.51
CA ASN A 55 -12.35 13.20 -24.50
C ASN A 55 -13.05 12.18 -25.43
N GLY A 56 -14.23 12.52 -25.95
CA GLY A 56 -14.97 11.64 -26.87
C GLY A 56 -15.61 10.43 -26.17
N GLY A 57 -15.71 9.32 -26.91
CA GLY A 57 -16.22 8.06 -26.38
C GLY A 57 -15.12 7.30 -25.62
N SER A 58 -15.48 6.71 -24.48
CA SER A 58 -14.62 5.84 -23.68
C SER A 58 -15.47 4.71 -23.11
N THR A 59 -14.81 3.62 -22.72
CA THR A 59 -15.45 2.45 -22.13
C THR A 59 -15.00 2.23 -20.68
N ILE A 60 -15.67 1.31 -19.98
CA ILE A 60 -15.25 0.87 -18.64
C ILE A 60 -13.89 0.16 -18.70
N GLN A 61 -13.59 -0.56 -19.78
CA GLN A 61 -12.25 -1.14 -19.99
C GLN A 61 -11.18 -0.07 -20.10
N ASP A 62 -11.46 1.04 -20.79
CA ASP A 62 -10.51 2.15 -20.91
C ASP A 62 -10.25 2.81 -19.56
N LEU A 63 -11.27 2.95 -18.72
CA LEU A 63 -11.13 3.38 -17.32
C LEU A 63 -10.17 2.47 -16.56
N TRP A 64 -10.41 1.15 -16.58
CA TRP A 64 -9.54 0.19 -15.92
C TRP A 64 -8.09 0.22 -16.43
N ASN A 65 -7.90 0.23 -17.74
CA ASN A 65 -6.57 0.25 -18.32
C ASN A 65 -5.84 1.56 -18.00
N THR A 66 -6.54 2.69 -17.98
CA THR A 66 -5.94 3.99 -17.72
C THR A 66 -5.48 4.10 -16.27
N ILE A 67 -6.29 3.66 -15.30
CA ILE A 67 -5.91 3.72 -13.87
C ILE A 67 -4.78 2.73 -13.56
N THR A 68 -4.81 1.51 -14.10
CA THR A 68 -3.80 0.48 -13.79
C THR A 68 -2.45 0.76 -14.46
N ASN A 69 -2.45 1.47 -15.59
CA ASN A 69 -1.22 1.97 -16.20
C ASN A 69 -0.65 3.18 -15.44
N ALA A 70 -1.48 3.92 -14.69
CA ALA A 70 -1.06 5.10 -13.93
C ALA A 70 -0.66 4.77 -12.48
N ASP A 71 -1.28 3.77 -11.87
CA ASP A 71 -0.99 3.28 -10.53
C ASP A 71 -0.42 1.87 -10.62
N PHE A 72 0.91 1.75 -10.60
CA PHE A 72 1.62 0.47 -10.63
C PHE A 72 1.33 -0.41 -9.40
N GLY A 73 0.68 0.14 -8.36
CA GLY A 73 0.21 -0.62 -7.19
C GLY A 73 -1.13 -1.28 -7.39
N LEU A 74 -1.82 -0.93 -8.47
CA LEU A 74 -3.07 -1.53 -8.87
C LEU A 74 -2.83 -2.34 -10.15
N THR A 75 -2.90 -3.66 -10.05
CA THR A 75 -2.88 -4.52 -11.24
C THR A 75 -4.19 -5.29 -11.35
N GLY A 76 -4.25 -6.24 -12.27
CA GLY A 76 -5.43 -7.07 -12.51
C GLY A 76 -5.87 -7.02 -13.97
N SER A 77 -6.65 -8.02 -14.34
CA SER A 77 -7.08 -8.24 -15.72
C SER A 77 -8.60 -8.32 -15.77
N VAL A 78 -9.19 -7.57 -16.67
CA VAL A 78 -10.60 -7.75 -17.02
C VAL A 78 -10.68 -8.97 -17.93
N LEU A 79 -11.46 -9.98 -17.53
CA LEU A 79 -11.66 -11.18 -18.32
C LEU A 79 -12.97 -11.07 -19.10
N GLU A 80 -12.90 -11.31 -20.41
CA GLU A 80 -14.05 -11.28 -21.32
C GLU A 80 -14.94 -12.52 -21.14
N SER A 81 -15.61 -12.65 -19.99
CA SER A 81 -16.61 -13.70 -19.78
C SER A 81 -17.59 -13.31 -18.68
N PRO A 82 -18.91 -13.50 -18.87
CA PRO A 82 -19.97 -12.79 -18.15
C PRO A 82 -20.21 -13.28 -16.71
N ALA A 83 -19.23 -13.90 -16.04
CA ALA A 83 -19.42 -14.49 -14.72
C ALA A 83 -18.21 -14.39 -13.78
N TRP A 84 -17.09 -13.81 -14.19
CA TRP A 84 -15.87 -13.80 -13.37
C TRP A 84 -14.89 -12.72 -13.85
N ALA A 85 -15.13 -11.47 -13.48
CA ALA A 85 -14.05 -10.50 -13.48
C ALA A 85 -13.17 -10.76 -12.24
N VAL A 86 -11.87 -10.95 -12.44
CA VAL A 86 -10.93 -11.18 -11.33
C VAL A 86 -10.04 -9.95 -11.19
N TYR A 87 -10.38 -9.11 -10.23
CA TYR A 87 -9.57 -7.94 -9.89
C TYR A 87 -8.55 -8.32 -8.82
N HIS A 88 -7.27 -8.08 -9.12
CA HIS A 88 -6.17 -8.37 -8.23
C HIS A 88 -5.47 -7.07 -7.88
N ARG A 89 -5.60 -6.56 -6.66
CA ARG A 89 -4.52 -5.70 -6.16
C ARG A 89 -3.40 -6.67 -5.77
N PRO A 90 -2.27 -6.72 -6.50
CA PRO A 90 -1.20 -7.60 -6.10
C PRO A 90 -0.70 -7.08 -4.75
N ALA A 91 -0.71 -7.93 -3.74
CA ALA A 91 0.11 -7.67 -2.57
C ALA A 91 1.56 -7.49 -3.08
N ARG A 92 2.15 -6.34 -2.81
CA ARG A 92 3.53 -6.07 -3.20
C ARG A 92 4.45 -6.86 -2.27
N ALA A 93 5.62 -7.26 -2.77
CA ALA A 93 6.69 -7.75 -1.91
C ALA A 93 7.01 -6.67 -0.87
N GLY A 94 6.94 -7.02 0.42
CA GLY A 94 7.14 -6.11 1.55
C GLY A 94 5.85 -5.64 2.24
N ASP A 95 4.67 -5.76 1.64
CA ASP A 95 3.39 -5.50 2.33
C ASP A 95 2.98 -6.74 3.16
N LEU A 96 3.45 -6.83 4.41
CA LEU A 96 2.92 -7.76 5.41
C LEU A 96 2.36 -6.97 6.57
N LEU A 97 1.28 -7.43 7.15
CA LEU A 97 0.69 -6.84 8.33
C LEU A 97 0.29 -7.97 9.27
N PRO A 98 0.23 -7.70 10.58
CA PRO A 98 0.35 -8.75 11.56
C PRO A 98 -0.87 -9.67 11.52
N ARG A 99 -0.62 -10.94 11.24
CA ARG A 99 -1.60 -11.99 11.49
C ARG A 99 -1.37 -12.52 12.89
N LEU A 100 -2.31 -12.33 13.80
CA LEU A 100 -2.46 -13.28 14.91
C LEU A 100 -3.93 -13.57 15.22
N SER A 101 -4.10 -14.80 15.67
CA SER A 101 -5.33 -15.48 16.03
C SER A 101 -6.12 -14.77 17.13
N GLY A 102 -7.43 -14.62 16.91
CA GLY A 102 -8.37 -14.21 17.94
C GLY A 102 -8.49 -12.69 18.07
N GLU A 103 -9.64 -12.16 17.67
CA GLU A 103 -10.02 -10.74 17.73
C GLU A 103 -9.77 -10.07 19.10
N THR A 104 -9.52 -8.76 19.12
CA THR A 104 -10.41 -7.74 19.72
C THR A 104 -9.76 -6.35 19.67
N SER A 105 -10.23 -5.53 18.71
CA SER A 105 -10.15 -4.05 18.64
C SER A 105 -9.05 -3.29 19.41
N ILE A 106 -8.21 -2.54 18.68
CA ILE A 106 -8.09 -1.06 18.71
C ILE A 106 -7.38 -0.63 17.40
N ARG A 107 -7.87 0.48 16.84
CA ARG A 107 -7.72 1.00 15.48
C ARG A 107 -6.31 1.49 15.15
N THR A 108 -5.77 1.08 14.01
CA THR A 108 -5.13 1.96 13.01
C THR A 108 -5.24 1.26 11.65
N ALA A 109 -5.49 2.00 10.58
CA ALA A 109 -5.66 1.46 9.24
C ALA A 109 -4.41 0.69 8.78
N TYR A 110 -4.57 -0.11 7.72
CA TYR A 110 -3.54 -0.88 7.01
C TYR A 110 -3.32 -2.28 7.64
N ALA A 111 -3.87 -3.34 6.97
CA ALA A 111 -4.16 -4.77 7.38
C ALA A 111 -4.09 -6.00 6.38
N THR A 112 -3.13 -6.19 5.44
CA THR A 112 -2.65 -7.49 4.79
C THR A 112 -3.36 -8.18 3.60
N ASP A 113 -2.51 -8.72 2.70
CA ASP A 113 -2.63 -9.90 1.81
C ASP A 113 -3.88 -10.13 0.95
N HIS A 114 -3.80 -9.78 -0.33
CA HIS A 114 -4.62 -10.37 -1.40
C HIS A 114 -3.76 -11.23 -2.33
N PHE A 115 -3.12 -12.28 -1.80
CA PHE A 115 -2.61 -13.36 -2.65
C PHE A 115 -3.74 -14.34 -2.96
N THR A 116 -4.20 -14.30 -4.21
CA THR A 116 -5.16 -15.24 -4.79
C THR A 116 -6.47 -15.34 -4.00
N VAL A 117 -7.40 -14.42 -4.24
CA VAL A 117 -8.79 -14.65 -3.85
C VAL A 117 -9.32 -15.80 -4.71
N THR A 118 -9.10 -17.03 -4.23
CA THR A 118 -9.55 -18.27 -4.88
C THR A 118 -11.01 -18.58 -4.53
N GLY A 119 -11.80 -17.54 -4.29
CA GLY A 119 -13.17 -17.64 -3.81
C GLY A 119 -13.76 -16.29 -3.41
N GLY A 120 -14.58 -15.72 -4.29
CA GLY A 120 -15.36 -14.51 -4.06
C GLY A 120 -15.95 -14.01 -5.38
N THR A 121 -17.16 -13.46 -5.36
CA THR A 121 -17.78 -12.87 -6.56
C THR A 121 -17.58 -11.36 -6.50
N TRP A 122 -17.04 -10.77 -7.56
CA TRP A 122 -17.04 -9.32 -7.71
C TRP A 122 -18.40 -8.86 -8.22
N LEU A 123 -18.98 -7.93 -7.50
CA LEU A 123 -20.24 -7.29 -7.86
C LEU A 123 -19.96 -5.87 -8.34
N ALA A 124 -20.79 -5.38 -9.24
CA ALA A 124 -20.64 -4.08 -9.86
C ALA A 124 -21.85 -3.19 -9.58
N TRP A 125 -21.58 -1.91 -9.31
CA TRP A 125 -22.59 -0.87 -9.20
C TRP A 125 -22.18 0.34 -10.01
N ILE A 126 -23.18 1.12 -10.42
CA ILE A 126 -22.96 2.39 -11.09
C ILE A 126 -23.81 3.48 -10.45
N THR A 127 -23.26 4.68 -10.39
CA THR A 127 -24.03 5.89 -10.10
C THR A 127 -23.53 7.05 -10.95
N THR A 128 -24.32 8.11 -11.03
CA THR A 128 -24.00 9.33 -11.79
C THR A 128 -24.07 10.55 -10.89
N GLY A 129 -23.36 11.60 -11.27
CA GLY A 129 -23.12 12.78 -10.45
C GLY A 129 -21.66 12.86 -10.00
N SER A 130 -21.22 14.09 -9.73
CA SER A 130 -19.85 14.39 -9.30
C SER A 130 -19.49 13.77 -7.94
N ASP A 131 -20.49 13.42 -7.14
CA ASP A 131 -20.32 12.89 -5.79
C ASP A 131 -20.93 11.49 -5.69
N TYR A 132 -20.11 10.51 -5.35
CA TYR A 132 -20.59 9.23 -4.86
C TYR A 132 -21.17 9.40 -3.47
N ARG A 133 -22.39 8.88 -3.22
CA ARG A 133 -23.01 8.84 -1.89
C ARG A 133 -23.25 7.40 -1.49
N VAL A 134 -22.99 7.06 -0.23
CA VAL A 134 -23.24 5.70 0.27
C VAL A 134 -24.71 5.33 0.04
N GLY A 135 -24.93 4.20 -0.63
CA GLY A 135 -26.27 3.72 -1.00
C GLY A 135 -26.91 4.39 -2.21
N SER A 136 -26.23 5.30 -2.93
CA SER A 136 -26.75 5.92 -4.17
C SER A 136 -26.47 5.13 -5.44
N ALA A 137 -25.76 4.01 -5.33
CA ALA A 137 -25.40 3.17 -6.45
C ALA A 137 -26.38 2.00 -6.55
N GLU A 138 -26.90 1.77 -7.75
CA GLU A 138 -27.83 0.68 -8.01
C GLU A 138 -27.04 -0.57 -8.42
N PRO A 139 -27.43 -1.77 -7.95
CA PRO A 139 -26.78 -3.01 -8.35
C PRO A 139 -26.93 -3.18 -9.86
N PHE A 140 -25.81 -3.47 -10.53
CA PHE A 140 -25.79 -3.73 -11.96
C PHE A 140 -25.37 -5.18 -12.18
N ASP A 141 -26.27 -5.99 -12.74
CA ASP A 141 -26.07 -7.45 -12.85
C ASP A 141 -24.82 -7.81 -13.67
N VAL A 142 -24.43 -6.99 -14.65
CA VAL A 142 -23.19 -7.17 -15.45
C VAL A 142 -22.73 -5.83 -16.03
N LEU A 143 -21.67 -5.20 -15.52
CA LEU A 143 -20.96 -4.15 -16.28
C LEU A 143 -20.02 -4.84 -17.25
N LEU A 144 -20.27 -4.71 -18.55
CA LEU A 144 -19.40 -5.28 -19.57
C LEU A 144 -18.21 -4.34 -19.83
N PRO A 145 -17.02 -4.88 -20.14
CA PRO A 145 -15.85 -4.06 -20.41
C PRO A 145 -16.06 -3.04 -21.55
N GLY A 146 -16.89 -3.41 -22.54
CA GLY A 146 -17.25 -2.56 -23.67
C GLY A 146 -18.38 -1.55 -23.40
N ASP A 147 -18.97 -1.53 -22.20
CA ASP A 147 -20.01 -0.57 -21.87
C ASP A 147 -19.44 0.85 -21.86
N GLN A 148 -20.26 1.78 -22.36
CA GLN A 148 -19.86 3.17 -22.48
C GLN A 148 -19.69 3.81 -21.10
N LEU A 149 -18.54 4.45 -20.90
CA LEU A 149 -18.27 5.27 -19.73
C LEU A 149 -18.96 6.63 -19.88
N LEU A 150 -19.75 7.00 -18.88
CA LEU A 150 -20.48 8.27 -18.85
C LEU A 150 -19.69 9.34 -18.09
N PRO A 151 -19.70 10.60 -18.53
CA PRO A 151 -19.17 11.71 -17.74
C PRO A 151 -19.85 11.81 -16.37
N ASP A 152 -19.07 12.19 -15.37
CA ASP A 152 -19.47 12.31 -13.98
C ASP A 152 -20.15 11.04 -13.46
N SER A 153 -19.60 9.87 -13.81
CA SER A 153 -20.07 8.58 -13.31
C SER A 153 -19.08 7.95 -12.35
N TRP A 154 -19.60 7.06 -11.52
CA TRP A 154 -18.83 6.24 -10.60
C TRP A 154 -19.11 4.78 -10.89
N ILE A 155 -18.04 4.02 -11.12
CA ILE A 155 -18.06 2.56 -11.19
C ILE A 155 -17.62 2.03 -9.85
N LEU A 156 -18.33 1.05 -9.30
CA LEU A 156 -17.96 0.47 -8.01
C LEU A 156 -17.84 -1.02 -8.16
N TRP A 157 -16.69 -1.57 -7.78
CA TRP A 157 -16.45 -3.00 -7.71
C TRP A 157 -16.22 -3.41 -6.27
N VAL A 158 -17.09 -4.28 -5.77
CA VAL A 158 -17.02 -4.79 -4.40
C VAL A 158 -16.83 -6.28 -4.46
N GLN A 159 -15.79 -6.75 -3.79
CA GLN A 159 -15.59 -8.17 -3.57
C GLN A 159 -16.61 -8.67 -2.55
N SER A 160 -17.30 -9.77 -2.85
CA SER A 160 -18.19 -10.44 -1.91
C SER A 160 -17.65 -11.83 -1.58
N THR A 161 -17.40 -12.09 -0.29
CA THR A 161 -17.05 -13.42 0.23
C THR A 161 -18.28 -14.25 0.64
N GLY A 162 -19.51 -13.75 0.40
CA GLY A 162 -20.76 -14.44 0.74
C GLY A 162 -21.94 -14.16 -0.20
N ALA A 163 -23.11 -14.73 0.12
CA ALA A 163 -24.33 -14.64 -0.69
C ALA A 163 -25.08 -13.30 -0.60
N ILE A 164 -24.55 -12.31 0.13
CA ILE A 164 -25.21 -11.02 0.35
C ILE A 164 -24.36 -9.93 -0.27
N ALA A 165 -24.91 -9.24 -1.27
CA ALA A 165 -24.32 -8.05 -1.86
C ALA A 165 -24.21 -6.97 -0.78
N ARG A 166 -22.97 -6.54 -0.47
CA ARG A 166 -22.73 -5.41 0.43
C ARG A 166 -22.58 -4.15 -0.42
N THR A 167 -23.31 -3.10 -0.05
CA THR A 167 -23.04 -1.78 -0.61
C THR A 167 -21.64 -1.33 -0.19
N PRO A 168 -20.88 -0.70 -1.09
CA PRO A 168 -19.62 -0.06 -0.77
C PRO A 168 -19.77 0.82 0.49
N GLY A 169 -18.78 0.74 1.38
CA GLY A 169 -18.74 1.53 2.60
C GLY A 169 -18.33 2.98 2.32
N TYR A 170 -17.44 3.53 3.14
CA TYR A 170 -16.94 4.89 2.99
C TYR A 170 -15.59 4.86 2.24
N PRO A 171 -15.56 5.11 0.92
CA PRO A 171 -14.32 5.10 0.17
C PRO A 171 -13.44 6.31 0.54
N LEU A 172 -12.13 6.10 0.49
CA LEU A 172 -11.13 7.16 0.54
C LEU A 172 -10.52 7.37 -0.85
N PRO A 173 -10.02 8.57 -1.18
CA PRO A 173 -9.23 8.73 -2.40
C PRO A 173 -8.00 7.82 -2.34
N ALA A 174 -7.69 7.16 -3.45
CA ALA A 174 -6.41 6.50 -3.62
C ALA A 174 -5.33 7.57 -3.66
N VAL A 175 -4.30 7.37 -2.84
CA VAL A 175 -3.11 8.23 -2.79
C VAL A 175 -2.01 7.63 -3.67
N HIS A 176 -1.05 8.46 -4.09
CA HIS A 176 0.16 7.94 -4.76
C HIS A 176 0.87 6.91 -3.89
N TYR A 177 1.37 5.85 -4.54
CA TYR A 177 2.16 4.85 -3.84
C TYR A 177 3.42 5.49 -3.27
N PRO A 178 3.65 5.54 -1.96
CA PRO A 178 4.64 6.45 -1.37
C PRO A 178 6.09 5.95 -1.46
N PHE A 179 6.34 4.82 -2.13
CA PHE A 179 7.66 4.19 -2.20
C PHE A 179 8.17 4.08 -3.65
N ALA A 180 9.46 3.78 -3.80
CA ALA A 180 10.05 3.52 -5.09
C ALA A 180 9.30 2.39 -5.83
N SER A 181 9.17 2.54 -7.14
CA SER A 181 8.46 1.60 -8.01
C SER A 181 9.41 0.62 -8.70
N SER A 182 10.68 0.97 -8.85
CA SER A 182 11.66 0.10 -9.52
C SER A 182 13.10 0.33 -9.08
N VAL A 183 13.91 -0.72 -9.22
CA VAL A 183 15.37 -0.69 -9.04
C VAL A 183 16.02 -0.48 -10.41
N VAL A 184 16.58 0.70 -10.64
CA VAL A 184 17.27 1.07 -11.88
C VAL A 184 18.68 0.47 -11.91
N ALA A 185 19.40 0.59 -10.80
CA ALA A 185 20.72 0.01 -10.64
C ALA A 185 20.90 -0.50 -9.20
N TYR A 186 21.59 -1.62 -9.06
CA TYR A 186 22.00 -2.15 -7.77
C TYR A 186 23.38 -2.78 -7.91
N GLN A 187 24.34 -2.23 -7.18
CA GLN A 187 25.71 -2.72 -7.09
C GLN A 187 26.07 -2.78 -5.62
N VAL A 188 26.37 -3.98 -5.13
CA VAL A 188 26.67 -4.21 -3.71
C VAL A 188 27.95 -3.49 -3.28
N GLY A 189 28.94 -3.30 -4.17
CA GLY A 189 30.22 -2.69 -3.85
C GLY A 189 31.33 -3.72 -3.67
N ASP A 190 32.43 -3.31 -3.03
CA ASP A 190 33.69 -4.06 -3.01
C ASP A 190 33.83 -5.03 -1.83
N ALA A 191 33.03 -4.87 -0.76
CA ALA A 191 33.12 -5.76 0.39
C ALA A 191 32.27 -7.01 0.19
N ILE A 192 32.65 -8.11 0.84
CA ILE A 192 31.82 -9.32 0.89
C ILE A 192 30.52 -8.94 1.62
N PRO A 193 29.34 -9.08 0.98
CA PRO A 193 28.10 -8.81 1.65
C PRO A 193 27.92 -9.73 2.86
N PRO A 194 27.29 -9.25 3.94
CA PRO A 194 26.88 -10.13 5.02
C PRO A 194 25.88 -11.16 4.49
N PHE A 195 25.72 -12.26 5.22
CA PHE A 195 24.76 -13.31 4.91
C PHE A 195 23.86 -13.60 6.10
N ASP A 196 22.65 -14.04 5.80
CA ASP A 196 21.67 -14.54 6.74
C ASP A 196 22.11 -15.93 7.20
N TRP A 197 22.53 -16.05 8.46
CA TRP A 197 23.11 -17.29 8.97
C TRP A 197 22.12 -18.46 9.05
N MET A 198 20.81 -18.19 9.03
CA MET A 198 19.81 -19.24 9.11
C MET A 198 19.64 -20.01 7.81
N ASN A 199 19.86 -19.36 6.66
CA ASN A 199 19.68 -19.97 5.34
C ASN A 199 20.94 -19.90 4.45
N GLY A 200 21.97 -19.17 4.87
CA GLY A 200 23.22 -18.99 4.13
C GLY A 200 23.10 -18.06 2.91
N GLU A 201 22.02 -17.29 2.79
CA GLU A 201 21.80 -16.37 1.68
C GLU A 201 22.45 -15.00 1.95
N ASP A 202 23.11 -14.43 0.95
CA ASP A 202 23.64 -13.07 1.05
C ASP A 202 22.49 -12.05 1.10
N PHE A 203 22.68 -10.94 1.82
CA PHE A 203 21.75 -9.81 1.86
C PHE A 203 21.82 -8.97 0.56
N THR A 204 21.63 -9.61 -0.59
CA THR A 204 21.73 -8.99 -1.92
C THR A 204 20.45 -9.11 -2.74
N ASN A 205 19.35 -9.49 -2.10
CA ASN A 205 18.07 -9.56 -2.79
C ASN A 205 17.54 -8.15 -3.08
N ARG A 206 17.73 -7.66 -4.31
CA ARG A 206 17.31 -6.31 -4.70
C ARG A 206 15.80 -6.04 -4.58
N THR A 207 14.96 -7.06 -4.51
CA THR A 207 13.50 -6.84 -4.41
C THR A 207 13.11 -6.26 -3.05
N THR A 208 13.97 -6.36 -2.04
CA THR A 208 13.75 -5.81 -0.69
C THR A 208 13.97 -4.28 -0.63
N LEU A 209 14.54 -3.69 -1.69
CA LEU A 209 14.71 -2.23 -1.82
C LEU A 209 13.41 -1.51 -2.23
N LEU A 210 12.33 -2.25 -2.51
CA LEU A 210 11.06 -1.72 -2.97
C LEU A 210 9.99 -1.92 -1.90
N GLY A 211 9.09 -0.93 -1.84
CA GLY A 211 7.93 -0.94 -0.96
C GLY A 211 8.17 -0.45 0.44
N ARG A 212 7.24 -0.79 1.34
CA ARG A 212 7.28 -0.28 2.71
C ARG A 212 8.53 -0.80 3.43
N PRO A 213 9.11 -0.02 4.37
CA PRO A 213 10.16 -0.54 5.22
C PRO A 213 9.68 -1.75 6.01
N THR A 214 10.59 -2.70 6.26
CA THR A 214 10.32 -3.85 7.10
C THR A 214 10.04 -3.39 8.53
N VAL A 215 8.80 -3.59 8.99
CA VAL A 215 8.38 -3.35 10.38
C VAL A 215 7.91 -4.65 11.06
N ASP A 216 7.82 -5.73 10.29
CA ASP A 216 7.51 -7.08 10.74
C ASP A 216 8.58 -8.02 10.13
N THR A 217 9.18 -8.86 10.95
CA THR A 217 10.24 -9.82 10.60
C THR A 217 9.83 -11.23 11.03
N THR A 218 10.60 -12.24 10.63
CA THR A 218 10.50 -13.58 11.21
C THR A 218 11.46 -13.79 12.38
N GLY A 219 11.20 -14.82 13.18
CA GLY A 219 12.14 -15.31 14.20
C GLY A 219 13.46 -15.84 13.65
N ASP A 220 14.37 -16.18 14.56
CA ASP A 220 15.73 -16.69 14.35
C ASP A 220 16.01 -17.94 15.25
N ASP A 221 17.13 -17.98 15.96
CA ASP A 221 17.51 -19.09 16.86
C ASP A 221 16.66 -19.13 18.14
N ASP A 222 16.24 -17.97 18.64
CA ASP A 222 15.57 -17.82 19.95
C ASP A 222 14.04 -17.70 19.82
N ILE A 223 13.57 -17.35 18.63
CA ILE A 223 12.15 -17.31 18.27
C ILE A 223 11.99 -18.18 17.01
N PRO A 224 11.04 -19.13 16.94
CA PRO A 224 10.91 -19.99 15.76
C PRO A 224 10.84 -19.19 14.45
N THR A 225 11.59 -19.61 13.43
CA THR A 225 11.74 -18.88 12.15
C THR A 225 10.46 -18.70 11.33
N ASN A 226 9.39 -19.38 11.69
CA ASN A 226 8.07 -19.22 11.08
C ASN A 226 7.11 -18.36 11.93
N HIS A 227 7.58 -17.81 13.05
CA HIS A 227 6.79 -16.90 13.89
C HIS A 227 6.98 -15.45 13.42
N PRO A 228 5.89 -14.67 13.30
CA PRO A 228 5.98 -13.24 13.05
C PRO A 228 6.45 -12.51 14.31
N VAL A 229 7.33 -11.53 14.12
CA VAL A 229 7.97 -10.75 15.17
C VAL A 229 8.02 -9.29 14.74
N PRO A 230 7.63 -8.31 15.59
CA PRO A 230 7.73 -6.91 15.22
C PRO A 230 9.21 -6.48 15.19
N VAL A 231 9.55 -5.62 14.23
CA VAL A 231 10.85 -4.94 14.22
C VAL A 231 10.88 -3.94 15.37
N THR A 232 11.88 -4.07 16.24
CA THR A 232 12.06 -3.22 17.42
C THR A 232 13.55 -2.89 17.60
N VAL A 233 13.87 -1.96 18.50
CA VAL A 233 15.27 -1.60 18.79
C VAL A 233 16.10 -2.80 19.29
N CYS A 234 15.47 -3.77 19.93
CA CYS A 234 16.10 -5.00 20.43
C CYS A 234 16.02 -6.19 19.47
N TYR A 235 15.31 -6.04 18.34
CA TYR A 235 15.14 -7.09 17.34
C TYR A 235 14.89 -6.46 15.96
N PRO A 236 15.96 -6.10 15.22
CA PRO A 236 15.85 -5.47 13.91
C PRO A 236 15.45 -6.49 12.83
N ALA A 237 15.06 -6.00 11.65
CA ALA A 237 14.92 -6.85 10.47
C ALA A 237 16.28 -7.48 10.14
N PHE A 238 16.36 -8.80 9.98
CA PHE A 238 17.63 -9.47 9.70
C PHE A 238 17.46 -10.76 8.88
N ARG A 239 16.54 -10.74 7.91
CA ARG A 239 16.39 -11.83 6.94
C ARG A 239 16.82 -11.41 5.53
N ALA A 240 17.42 -12.32 4.77
CA ALA A 240 17.89 -12.05 3.39
C ALA A 240 16.77 -11.59 2.43
N HIS A 241 15.51 -11.85 2.78
CA HIS A 241 14.33 -11.44 2.04
C HIS A 241 13.65 -10.16 2.57
N GLU A 242 14.25 -9.50 3.58
CA GLU A 242 13.71 -8.29 4.22
C GLU A 242 14.61 -7.07 4.05
N VAL A 243 15.91 -7.28 3.89
CA VAL A 243 16.90 -6.19 3.78
C VAL A 243 17.90 -6.49 2.66
N ALA A 244 18.44 -5.43 2.07
CA ALA A 244 19.53 -5.50 1.10
C ALA A 244 20.69 -4.63 1.58
N THR A 245 21.91 -5.11 1.35
CA THR A 245 23.14 -4.42 1.75
C THR A 245 23.73 -3.63 0.58
N VAL A 246 24.26 -2.45 0.89
CA VAL A 246 25.18 -1.71 0.03
C VAL A 246 26.47 -1.56 0.84
N THR A 247 27.54 -2.12 0.33
CA THR A 247 28.88 -2.05 0.93
C THR A 247 29.65 -0.85 0.38
N SER A 248 30.91 -0.68 0.82
CA SER A 248 31.80 0.39 0.34
C SER A 248 31.87 0.42 -1.20
N ASN A 249 31.73 1.63 -1.76
CA ASN A 249 31.67 1.88 -3.21
C ASN A 249 30.47 1.24 -3.94
N GLY A 250 29.52 0.65 -3.22
CA GLY A 250 28.25 0.21 -3.76
C GLY A 250 27.32 1.38 -4.10
N VAL A 251 26.35 1.13 -4.96
CA VAL A 251 25.33 2.11 -5.36
C VAL A 251 23.98 1.44 -5.56
N VAL A 252 22.93 2.10 -5.07
CA VAL A 252 21.54 1.79 -5.37
C VAL A 252 20.95 3.00 -6.08
N ILE A 253 20.30 2.75 -7.22
CA ILE A 253 19.48 3.75 -7.90
C ILE A 253 18.04 3.22 -7.94
N LEU A 254 17.15 3.94 -7.29
CA LEU A 254 15.70 3.68 -7.29
C LEU A 254 14.99 4.73 -8.14
N ALA A 255 13.90 4.33 -8.77
CA ALA A 255 13.01 5.25 -9.47
C ALA A 255 11.61 5.23 -8.87
N PHE A 256 10.98 6.41 -8.92
CA PHE A 256 9.58 6.61 -8.64
C PHE A 256 8.84 6.72 -9.97
N ASP A 257 7.64 6.15 -10.04
CA ASP A 257 6.74 6.25 -11.19
C ASP A 257 5.82 7.49 -11.12
N HIS A 258 5.95 8.26 -10.05
CA HIS A 258 5.20 9.48 -9.78
C HIS A 258 6.16 10.59 -9.36
N THR A 259 5.66 11.83 -9.41
CA THR A 259 6.42 12.97 -8.91
C THR A 259 6.46 12.89 -7.39
N VAL A 260 7.67 12.90 -6.82
CA VAL A 260 7.87 13.05 -5.37
C VAL A 260 7.60 14.51 -5.01
N LEU A 261 6.68 14.75 -4.09
CA LEU A 261 6.19 16.08 -3.71
C LEU A 261 6.18 16.23 -2.18
N ASP A 262 6.35 17.46 -1.69
CA ASP A 262 6.09 17.80 -0.29
C ASP A 262 4.60 17.57 0.01
N HIS A 263 4.31 16.45 0.65
CA HIS A 263 2.94 16.05 0.91
C HIS A 263 2.43 16.75 2.18
N PRO A 264 1.31 17.49 2.14
CA PRO A 264 0.83 18.27 3.29
C PRO A 264 0.43 17.41 4.51
N MET A 265 0.21 16.10 4.31
CA MET A 265 0.00 15.15 5.41
C MET A 265 1.27 14.41 5.88
N ASN A 266 2.44 14.69 5.30
CA ASN A 266 3.70 14.20 5.85
C ASN A 266 4.11 15.10 7.02
N PRO A 267 3.98 14.66 8.28
CA PRO A 267 4.18 15.52 9.44
C PRO A 267 5.66 15.95 9.62
N TYR A 268 6.57 15.36 8.85
CA TYR A 268 8.00 15.61 8.93
C TYR A 268 8.50 16.62 7.89
N GLY A 269 7.68 17.03 6.91
CA GLY A 269 8.03 18.06 5.92
C GLY A 269 9.32 17.77 5.12
N ILE A 270 9.66 16.49 4.97
CA ILE A 270 10.83 16.01 4.23
C ILE A 270 10.34 15.23 3.02
N ASP A 271 10.84 15.59 1.84
CA ASP A 271 10.41 15.05 0.54
C ASP A 271 10.81 13.58 0.31
N LEU A 272 11.75 13.03 1.09
CA LEU A 272 12.19 11.64 1.01
C LEU A 272 12.60 11.08 2.37
N ILE A 273 12.12 9.89 2.72
CA ILE A 273 12.59 9.14 3.90
C ILE A 273 13.33 7.89 3.41
N LEU A 274 14.60 7.78 3.80
CA LEU A 274 15.39 6.56 3.61
C LEU A 274 15.37 5.74 4.90
N PHE A 275 14.94 4.48 4.80
CA PHE A 275 14.94 3.56 5.92
C PHE A 275 16.21 2.71 5.89
N GLY A 276 17.11 2.99 6.84
CA GLY A 276 18.28 2.16 7.11
C GLY A 276 17.99 1.15 8.21
N ASN A 277 18.75 0.05 8.23
CA ASN A 277 18.71 -0.92 9.32
C ASN A 277 19.85 -0.65 10.32
N SER A 278 19.59 -0.86 11.61
CA SER A 278 20.57 -0.67 12.68
C SER A 278 20.46 -1.83 13.65
N LEU A 279 21.59 -2.44 13.97
CA LEU A 279 21.68 -3.58 14.89
C LEU A 279 22.15 -3.08 16.25
N SER A 280 21.43 -3.42 17.31
CA SER A 280 21.83 -3.11 18.68
C SER A 280 22.19 -4.38 19.44
N SER A 281 23.26 -4.32 20.23
CA SER A 281 23.62 -5.44 21.11
C SER A 281 22.76 -5.44 22.37
N LEU A 282 22.20 -6.59 22.73
CA LEU A 282 21.61 -6.81 24.06
C LEU A 282 22.69 -7.00 25.13
N ALA A 283 22.34 -6.74 26.38
CA ALA A 283 23.20 -6.98 27.55
C ALA A 283 23.65 -8.44 27.60
N ALA A 284 24.82 -8.67 28.20
CA ALA A 284 25.38 -10.02 28.32
C ALA A 284 24.37 -10.98 28.98
N ASN A 285 24.23 -12.18 28.40
CA ASN A 285 23.28 -13.22 28.81
C ASN A 285 21.80 -12.81 28.68
N GLN A 286 21.48 -11.82 27.85
CA GLN A 286 20.11 -11.53 27.44
C GLN A 286 19.87 -11.94 26.00
N THR A 287 18.67 -12.46 25.81
CA THR A 287 18.04 -12.74 24.53
C THR A 287 16.64 -12.15 24.61
N TRP A 288 16.17 -11.53 23.54
CA TRP A 288 14.78 -11.09 23.45
C TRP A 288 13.95 -12.15 22.73
N THR A 289 12.97 -12.73 23.41
CA THR A 289 12.15 -13.84 22.91
C THR A 289 10.72 -13.39 22.58
N ASN A 290 10.57 -12.27 21.86
CA ASN A 290 9.28 -11.67 21.49
C ASN A 290 8.43 -11.17 22.68
N GLY A 291 9.10 -10.76 23.77
CA GLY A 291 8.47 -10.17 24.95
C GLY A 291 8.27 -8.65 24.83
N PRO A 292 7.79 -7.96 25.88
CA PRO A 292 7.66 -6.51 25.85
C PRO A 292 9.02 -5.83 25.62
N PRO A 293 9.22 -5.03 24.55
CA PRO A 293 10.54 -4.48 24.21
C PRO A 293 11.18 -3.62 25.30
N GLN A 294 10.37 -2.98 26.15
CA GLN A 294 10.86 -2.17 27.28
C GLN A 294 11.59 -2.97 28.36
N GLU A 295 11.50 -4.31 28.33
CA GLU A 295 12.21 -5.20 29.26
C GLU A 295 13.61 -5.59 28.76
N ALA A 296 13.93 -5.32 27.49
CA ALA A 296 15.24 -5.57 26.92
C ALA A 296 16.25 -4.51 27.38
N ILE A 297 17.46 -4.94 27.76
CA ILE A 297 18.55 -4.03 28.15
C ILE A 297 19.56 -3.98 27.00
N LEU A 298 19.78 -2.81 26.43
CA LEU A 298 20.79 -2.59 25.40
C LEU A 298 22.18 -2.45 26.04
N ALA A 299 23.20 -3.13 25.50
CA ALA A 299 24.58 -3.09 25.99
C ALA A 299 25.39 -1.84 25.56
N GLY A 300 24.72 -0.86 24.96
CA GLY A 300 25.35 0.43 24.60
C GLY A 300 26.15 0.44 23.31
N SER A 301 26.05 -0.60 22.46
CA SER A 301 26.58 -0.58 21.09
C SER A 301 25.47 -0.73 20.06
N SER A 302 25.54 0.06 18.99
CA SER A 302 24.69 -0.05 17.82
C SER A 302 25.52 0.11 16.56
N THR A 303 25.08 -0.50 15.46
CA THR A 303 25.66 -0.25 14.13
C THR A 303 25.01 0.97 13.51
N GLY A 304 25.81 1.82 12.87
CA GLY A 304 25.33 2.96 12.12
C GLY A 304 26.20 3.11 10.88
N GLU A 305 25.56 3.22 9.73
CA GLU A 305 26.25 3.40 8.46
C GLU A 305 25.90 4.77 7.89
N SER A 306 26.90 5.42 7.29
CA SER A 306 26.67 6.67 6.57
C SER A 306 26.39 6.34 5.12
N ALA A 307 25.33 6.92 4.57
CA ALA A 307 25.02 6.88 3.14
C ALA A 307 25.02 8.30 2.59
N LEU A 308 25.47 8.46 1.34
CA LEU A 308 25.21 9.66 0.55
C LEU A 308 23.90 9.45 -0.19
N LEU A 309 23.08 10.50 -0.23
CA LEU A 309 21.81 10.51 -0.93
C LEU A 309 21.87 11.62 -1.97
N ASP A 310 21.70 11.25 -3.23
CA ASP A 310 21.53 12.19 -4.33
C ASP A 310 20.16 11.96 -4.98
N VAL A 311 19.54 13.03 -5.48
CA VAL A 311 18.27 12.98 -6.22
C VAL A 311 18.45 13.46 -7.66
N SER A 312 17.68 12.90 -8.59
CA SER A 312 17.71 13.26 -10.01
C SER A 312 16.31 13.21 -10.63
N VAL A 313 16.00 14.21 -11.45
CA VAL A 313 14.76 14.26 -12.25
C VAL A 313 14.88 13.56 -13.61
N ASP A 314 16.11 13.38 -14.11
CA ASP A 314 16.39 12.87 -15.46
C ASP A 314 17.27 11.60 -15.47
N GLY A 315 17.70 11.14 -14.28
CA GLY A 315 18.58 9.97 -14.11
C GLY A 315 20.03 10.21 -14.53
N THR A 316 20.41 11.43 -14.88
CA THR A 316 21.74 11.79 -15.38
C THR A 316 22.41 12.93 -14.60
N ASN A 317 21.63 13.92 -14.17
CA ASN A 317 22.08 15.04 -13.35
C ASN A 317 21.62 14.83 -11.91
N TRP A 318 22.58 14.71 -11.00
CA TRP A 318 22.35 14.36 -9.60
C TRP A 318 22.64 15.55 -8.68
N VAL A 319 21.80 15.75 -7.67
CA VAL A 319 21.92 16.81 -6.66
C VAL A 319 21.92 16.17 -5.27
N ALA A 320 22.92 16.51 -4.46
CA ALA A 320 23.06 16.10 -3.07
C ALA A 320 22.36 17.08 -2.10
#